data_AF-A0A9D6PH99-F1
#
_entry.id   AF-A0A9D6PH99-F1
#
_cell.length_a   1.000
_cell.length_b   1.000
_cell.length_c   1.000
_cell.angle_alpha   90.00
_cell.angle_beta   90.00
_cell.angle_gamma   90.00
#
_symmetry.space_group_name_H-M   'P 1'
#
loop_
_entity.id
_entity.type
_entity.pdbx_description
1 polymer ?
#
loop_
_entity_poly.entity_id
_entity_poly.type
_entity_poly.pdbx_seq_one_letter_code
_entity_poly.pdbx_strand_id
1 'polypeptide(L)'
;MTKFTKTIVLTFFSCILLLTPAVAIAGTTPTVVVEKNNTVKTVDPIASPTATIVKKDEYLLPYPGILPDHPLYFLKGLRDRILEGLIVDPLRKAEFYILQADKRLNMGMFLEGQGKRVLMEQVISKGEKYMEKAVSGLTFMKSTGAQVPAYIIDRLEKSMAKHIEELDALRMKVDEAQKAGLTASLDLVKKLQGEVGKLK
;
A
#
# COMPACT_ATOMS: atom_id res chain seq x y z
N MET A 1 49.25 -5.74 -25.88
CA MET A 1 48.94 -6.67 -24.78
C MET A 1 47.47 -6.49 -24.43
N THR A 2 46.62 -7.33 -25.00
CA THR A 2 45.18 -7.14 -25.04
C THR A 2 44.53 -8.51 -24.90
N LYS A 3 43.44 -8.58 -24.12
CA LYS A 3 42.51 -9.70 -23.89
C LYS A 3 42.83 -10.59 -22.68
N PHE A 4 42.30 -10.25 -21.49
CA PHE A 4 42.21 -11.20 -20.38
C PHE A 4 41.06 -10.96 -19.38
N THR A 5 39.86 -10.55 -19.82
CA THR A 5 38.75 -10.27 -18.89
C THR A 5 37.34 -10.66 -19.38
N LYS A 6 37.19 -11.62 -20.31
CA LYS A 6 35.86 -11.99 -20.85
C LYS A 6 35.41 -13.45 -20.71
N THR A 7 36.09 -14.29 -19.92
CA THR A 7 35.81 -15.74 -19.92
C THR A 7 35.21 -16.30 -18.61
N ILE A 8 34.80 -15.46 -17.65
CA ILE A 8 34.40 -15.94 -16.30
C ILE A 8 32.88 -15.87 -16.01
N VAL A 9 32.05 -15.39 -16.93
CA VAL A 9 30.61 -15.20 -16.66
C VAL A 9 29.70 -16.23 -17.36
N LEU A 10 30.25 -17.22 -18.07
CA LEU A 10 29.47 -18.08 -18.96
C LEU A 10 29.61 -19.59 -18.65
N THR A 11 29.53 -20.00 -17.39
CA THR A 11 29.53 -21.44 -17.02
C THR A 11 28.66 -21.82 -15.82
N PHE A 12 27.81 -20.94 -15.29
CA PHE A 12 26.88 -21.27 -14.19
C PHE A 12 25.42 -21.50 -14.60
N PHE A 13 25.12 -21.50 -15.90
CA PHE A 13 23.77 -21.70 -16.45
C PHE A 13 23.65 -23.06 -17.16
N SER A 14 24.15 -24.12 -16.52
CA SER A 14 23.98 -25.49 -17.01
C SER A 14 23.67 -26.43 -15.84
N CYS A 15 22.57 -27.15 -16.01
CA CYS A 15 22.33 -28.46 -15.39
C CYS A 15 21.92 -28.49 -13.91
N ILE A 16 20.67 -28.11 -13.61
CA ILE A 16 19.81 -28.90 -12.71
C ILE A 16 18.44 -29.02 -13.39
N LEU A 17 18.40 -29.95 -14.34
CA LEU A 17 17.21 -30.61 -14.86
C LEU A 17 17.00 -31.86 -13.98
N LEU A 18 15.73 -32.24 -13.77
CA LEU A 18 15.24 -33.51 -13.19
C LEU A 18 15.09 -33.56 -11.65
N LEU A 19 13.86 -33.32 -11.18
CA LEU A 19 13.06 -34.35 -10.47
C LEU A 19 11.62 -33.86 -10.26
N THR A 20 10.66 -34.45 -10.96
CA THR A 20 9.23 -34.38 -10.65
C THR A 20 8.84 -35.56 -9.75
N PRO A 21 8.04 -35.34 -8.70
CA PRO A 21 7.12 -36.36 -8.23
C PRO A 21 5.69 -35.97 -8.61
N ALA A 22 5.07 -36.85 -9.40
CA ALA A 22 3.64 -36.84 -9.69
C ALA A 22 2.85 -36.99 -8.38
N VAL A 23 2.15 -35.94 -7.98
CA VAL A 23 1.12 -36.01 -6.94
C VAL A 23 -0.22 -36.16 -7.64
N ALA A 24 -0.78 -37.36 -7.52
CA ALA A 24 -2.12 -37.70 -7.96
C ALA A 24 -3.15 -36.91 -7.15
N ILE A 25 -3.83 -35.97 -7.81
CA ILE A 25 -5.00 -35.29 -7.24
C ILE A 25 -6.22 -36.16 -7.61
N ALA A 26 -6.63 -36.99 -6.66
CA ALA A 26 -7.92 -37.68 -6.72
C ALA A 26 -9.03 -36.63 -6.63
N GLY A 27 -9.76 -36.43 -7.74
CA GLY A 27 -10.92 -35.57 -7.79
C GLY A 27 -12.09 -36.21 -7.04
N THR A 28 -12.36 -35.73 -5.83
CA THR A 28 -13.67 -35.85 -5.20
C THR A 28 -14.44 -34.56 -5.49
N THR A 29 -15.40 -34.64 -6.41
CA THR A 29 -16.38 -33.59 -6.65
C THR A 29 -17.34 -33.54 -5.46
N PRO A 30 -17.45 -32.44 -4.69
CA PRO A 30 -18.61 -32.25 -3.83
C PRO A 30 -19.80 -31.91 -4.73
N THR A 31 -20.76 -32.83 -4.79
CA THR A 31 -22.10 -32.59 -5.31
C THR A 31 -22.78 -31.50 -4.48
N VAL A 32 -22.96 -30.31 -5.06
CA VAL A 32 -23.83 -29.27 -4.49
C VAL A 32 -25.26 -29.63 -4.87
N VAL A 33 -26.02 -30.08 -3.88
CA VAL A 33 -27.48 -30.20 -3.96
C VAL A 33 -28.04 -28.79 -3.92
N VAL A 34 -28.60 -28.33 -5.04
CA VAL A 34 -29.41 -27.11 -5.10
C VAL A 34 -30.80 -27.48 -4.60
N GLU A 35 -31.04 -27.27 -3.31
CA GLU A 35 -32.38 -27.33 -2.73
C GLU A 35 -33.06 -25.97 -2.96
N LYS A 36 -34.00 -25.94 -3.91
CA LYS A 36 -34.99 -24.88 -4.03
C LYS A 36 -35.94 -25.01 -2.84
N ASN A 37 -35.95 -24.03 -1.94
CA ASN A 37 -37.15 -23.76 -1.18
C ASN A 37 -37.47 -22.26 -1.10
N ASN A 38 -38.49 -21.90 -1.87
CA ASN A 38 -39.20 -20.63 -1.82
C ASN A 38 -40.05 -20.63 -0.54
N THR A 39 -39.73 -19.77 0.42
CA THR A 39 -40.76 -19.25 1.33
C THR A 39 -40.55 -17.77 1.53
N VAL A 40 -41.34 -17.03 0.76
CA VAL A 40 -41.74 -15.64 1.02
C VAL A 40 -42.29 -15.56 2.45
N LYS A 41 -41.69 -14.70 3.27
CA LYS A 41 -42.38 -14.07 4.40
C LYS A 41 -42.13 -12.57 4.34
N THR A 42 -43.19 -11.88 3.93
CA THR A 42 -43.43 -10.45 3.97
C THR A 42 -43.25 -9.94 5.40
N VAL A 43 -42.35 -8.96 5.57
CA VAL A 43 -42.35 -8.06 6.72
C VAL A 43 -42.19 -6.65 6.18
N ASP A 44 -43.04 -5.76 6.68
CA ASP A 44 -43.39 -4.44 6.16
C ASP A 44 -42.20 -3.48 5.94
N PRO A 45 -42.31 -2.53 4.98
CA PRO A 45 -41.27 -1.52 4.76
C PRO A 45 -41.38 -0.42 5.83
N ILE A 46 -40.51 -0.47 6.84
CA ILE A 46 -40.26 0.68 7.71
C ILE A 46 -39.46 1.69 6.88
N ALA A 47 -40.12 2.81 6.58
CA ALA A 47 -39.51 3.97 5.94
C ALA A 47 -38.32 4.45 6.77
N SER A 48 -37.12 4.27 6.23
CA SER A 48 -35.89 4.89 6.72
C SER A 48 -35.75 6.26 6.06
N PRO A 49 -35.58 7.35 6.84
CA PRO A 49 -35.49 8.69 6.27
C PRO A 49 -34.21 8.81 5.43
N THR A 50 -34.39 9.30 4.20
CA THR A 50 -33.33 9.70 3.28
C THR A 50 -32.46 10.77 3.96
N ALA A 51 -31.39 10.32 4.60
CA ALA A 51 -30.25 11.17 4.88
C ALA A 51 -29.56 11.44 3.54
N THR A 52 -29.53 12.71 3.15
CA THR A 52 -28.69 13.20 2.06
C THR A 52 -27.25 12.79 2.35
N ILE A 53 -26.80 11.71 1.71
CA ILE A 53 -25.41 11.26 1.77
C ILE A 53 -24.60 12.31 1.03
N VAL A 54 -23.95 13.20 1.77
CA VAL A 54 -22.76 13.87 1.29
C VAL A 54 -21.81 12.74 0.93
N LYS A 55 -21.63 12.49 -0.36
CA LYS A 55 -20.74 11.46 -0.89
C LYS A 55 -19.31 11.86 -0.53
N LYS A 56 -18.91 11.55 0.70
CA LYS A 56 -17.52 11.48 1.10
C LYS A 56 -16.97 10.30 0.33
N ASP A 57 -16.18 10.56 -0.71
CA ASP A 57 -15.49 9.51 -1.46
C ASP A 57 -14.57 8.77 -0.47
N GLU A 58 -15.09 7.69 0.12
CA GLU A 58 -14.42 6.93 1.16
C GLU A 58 -13.29 6.11 0.53
N TYR A 59 -12.08 6.68 0.52
CA TYR A 59 -10.88 5.90 0.25
C TYR A 59 -10.57 5.03 1.48
N LEU A 60 -10.86 3.73 1.36
CA LEU A 60 -10.60 2.77 2.44
C LEU A 60 -9.12 2.45 2.52
N LEU A 61 -8.51 2.76 3.67
CA LEU A 61 -7.11 2.44 3.91
C LEU A 61 -6.93 0.91 4.02
N PRO A 62 -5.93 0.33 3.35
CA PRO A 62 -5.62 -1.09 3.41
C PRO A 62 -5.21 -1.49 4.83
N TYR A 63 -5.56 -2.72 5.20
CA TYR A 63 -5.25 -3.25 6.53
C TYR A 63 -3.74 -3.39 6.75
N PRO A 64 -3.22 -2.97 7.92
CA PRO A 64 -1.78 -2.90 8.19
C PRO A 64 -1.08 -4.26 8.37
N GLY A 65 -1.83 -5.33 8.67
CA GLY A 65 -1.26 -6.65 8.94
C GLY A 65 -0.53 -6.68 10.28
N ILE A 66 0.80 -6.88 10.25
CA ILE A 66 1.64 -7.06 11.45
C ILE A 66 2.18 -5.70 11.92
N LEU A 67 1.88 -5.35 13.18
CA LEU A 67 2.38 -4.14 13.84
C LEU A 67 3.88 -4.23 14.19
N PRO A 68 4.59 -3.08 14.31
CA PRO A 68 6.02 -3.02 14.63
C PRO A 68 6.40 -3.55 16.02
N ASP A 69 5.44 -3.90 16.86
CA ASP A 69 5.66 -4.42 18.21
C ASP A 69 5.96 -5.92 18.27
N HIS A 70 5.76 -6.67 17.18
CA HIS A 70 5.94 -8.12 17.16
C HIS A 70 7.30 -8.50 16.54
N PRO A 71 8.01 -9.54 17.03
CA PRO A 71 9.28 -9.99 16.46
C PRO A 71 9.18 -10.37 14.97
N LEU A 72 8.01 -10.82 14.52
CA LEU A 72 7.73 -11.13 13.11
C LEU A 72 7.74 -9.89 12.19
N TYR A 73 7.75 -8.67 12.74
CA TYR A 73 7.86 -7.44 11.95
C TYR A 73 9.19 -7.37 11.18
N PHE A 74 10.25 -7.98 11.71
CA PHE A 74 11.53 -8.09 11.00
C PHE A 74 11.38 -8.83 9.66
N LEU A 75 10.66 -9.95 9.65
CA LEU A 75 10.42 -10.73 8.43
C LEU A 75 9.60 -9.93 7.41
N LYS A 76 8.62 -9.15 7.87
CA LYS A 76 7.89 -8.21 7.01
C LYS A 76 8.82 -7.17 6.39
N GLY A 77 9.71 -6.57 7.18
CA GLY A 77 10.69 -5.60 6.69
C GLY A 77 11.63 -6.18 5.64
N LEU A 78 12.09 -7.42 5.83
CA LEU A 78 12.91 -8.15 4.86
C LEU A 78 12.14 -8.42 3.56
N ARG A 79 10.92 -8.94 3.65
CA ARG A 79 10.05 -9.17 2.48
C ARG A 79 9.83 -7.88 1.70
N ASP A 80 9.49 -6.79 2.38
CA ASP A 80 9.23 -5.50 1.73
C ASP A 80 10.49 -4.97 1.01
N ARG A 81 11.69 -5.18 1.57
CA ARG A 81 12.97 -4.85 0.91
C ARG A 81 13.27 -5.71 -0.31
N ILE A 82 13.00 -7.02 -0.23
CA ILE A 82 13.15 -7.93 -1.37
C ILE A 82 12.22 -7.51 -2.50
N LEU A 83 10.95 -7.20 -2.18
CA LEU A 83 9.99 -6.71 -3.17
C LEU A 83 10.41 -5.38 -3.80
N GLU A 84 10.91 -4.42 -3.00
CA GLU A 84 11.41 -3.13 -3.52
C GLU A 84 12.57 -3.31 -4.51
N GLY A 85 13.42 -4.32 -4.31
CA GLY A 85 14.50 -4.67 -5.22
C GLY A 85 14.07 -5.48 -6.45
N LEU A 86 13.03 -6.30 -6.32
CA LEU A 86 12.54 -7.17 -7.39
C LEU A 86 11.66 -6.43 -8.41
N ILE A 87 10.98 -5.36 -8.00
CA ILE A 87 10.14 -4.56 -8.90
C ILE A 87 11.04 -3.65 -9.76
N VAL A 88 11.23 -4.06 -11.01
CA VAL A 88 12.01 -3.32 -12.02
C VAL A 88 11.17 -2.23 -12.69
N ASP A 89 9.89 -2.50 -12.94
CA ASP A 89 8.98 -1.58 -13.63
C ASP A 89 8.70 -0.33 -12.76
N PRO A 90 9.03 0.90 -13.23
CA PRO A 90 8.82 2.13 -12.46
C PRO A 90 7.36 2.38 -12.09
N LEU A 91 6.42 1.98 -12.94
CA LEU A 91 5.00 2.17 -12.71
C LEU A 91 4.53 1.31 -11.53
N ARG A 92 4.82 0.01 -11.58
CA ARG A 92 4.50 -0.94 -10.50
C ARG A 92 5.23 -0.61 -9.21
N LYS A 93 6.42 -0.02 -9.32
CA LYS A 93 7.19 0.44 -8.15
C LYS A 93 6.50 1.61 -7.45
N ALA A 94 5.95 2.56 -8.20
CA ALA A 94 5.13 3.63 -7.65
C ALA A 94 3.87 3.10 -6.96
N GLU A 95 3.14 2.15 -7.57
CA GLU A 95 1.98 1.52 -6.94
C GLU A 95 2.33 0.83 -5.61
N PHE A 96 3.45 0.12 -5.60
CA PHE A 96 3.95 -0.52 -4.39
C PHE A 96 4.23 0.52 -3.30
N TYR A 97 4.84 1.65 -3.66
CA TYR A 97 5.11 2.73 -2.71
C TYR A 97 3.84 3.38 -2.16
N ILE A 98 2.84 3.66 -3.01
CA ILE A 98 1.52 4.15 -2.57
C ILE A 98 0.90 3.18 -1.56
N LEU A 99 0.87 1.89 -1.90
CA LEU A 99 0.33 0.86 -1.02
C LEU A 99 1.07 0.77 0.33
N GLN A 100 2.39 0.99 0.32
CA GLN A 100 3.22 0.94 1.50
C GLN A 100 3.09 2.19 2.38
N ALA A 101 2.78 3.34 1.79
CA ALA A 101 2.40 4.55 2.50
C ALA A 101 1.04 4.37 3.19
N ASP A 102 0.03 3.95 2.44
CA ASP A 102 -1.33 3.70 2.92
C ASP A 102 -1.36 2.73 4.13
N LYS A 103 -0.62 1.61 4.02
CA LYS A 103 -0.52 0.63 5.12
C LYS A 103 0.14 1.21 6.37
N ARG A 104 1.12 2.11 6.20
CA ARG A 104 1.85 2.73 7.31
C ARG A 104 1.03 3.77 8.02
N LEU A 105 0.25 4.57 7.29
CA LEU A 105 -0.73 5.44 7.92
C LEU A 105 -1.68 4.62 8.79
N ASN A 106 -2.24 3.53 8.25
CA ASN A 106 -3.13 2.67 9.00
C ASN A 106 -2.44 2.04 10.22
N MET A 107 -1.20 1.53 10.08
CA MET A 107 -0.41 1.08 11.24
C MET A 107 -0.27 2.16 12.30
N GLY A 108 -0.01 3.41 11.90
CA GLY A 108 0.03 4.56 12.79
C GLY A 108 -1.28 4.75 13.57
N MET A 109 -2.42 4.72 12.88
CA MET A 109 -3.74 4.84 13.52
C MET A 109 -3.97 3.74 14.57
N PHE A 110 -3.59 2.49 14.27
CA PHE A 110 -3.71 1.40 15.25
C PHE A 110 -2.79 1.60 16.47
N LEU A 111 -1.57 2.12 16.27
CA LEU A 111 -0.63 2.41 17.35
C LEU A 111 -1.09 3.58 18.23
N GLU A 112 -1.80 4.55 17.65
CA GLU A 112 -2.43 5.64 18.41
C GLU A 112 -3.47 5.08 19.37
N GLY A 113 -4.35 4.18 18.91
CA GLY A 113 -5.32 3.48 19.76
C GLY A 113 -4.70 2.62 20.87
N GLN A 114 -3.42 2.25 20.74
CA GLN A 114 -2.64 1.53 21.76
C GLN A 114 -1.82 2.45 22.68
N GLY A 115 -1.91 3.77 22.50
CA GLY A 115 -1.13 4.76 23.27
C GLY A 115 0.35 4.82 22.91
N LYS A 116 0.80 4.12 21.86
CA LYS A 116 2.22 4.06 21.46
C LYS A 116 2.60 5.20 20.53
N ARG A 117 2.45 6.44 21.02
CA ARG A 117 2.49 7.65 20.20
C ARG A 117 3.83 7.90 19.51
N VAL A 118 4.96 7.63 20.17
CA VAL A 118 6.29 7.76 19.57
C VAL A 118 6.47 6.79 18.38
N LEU A 119 6.03 5.55 18.55
CA LEU A 119 6.13 4.54 17.50
C LEU A 119 5.18 4.86 16.34
N MET A 120 3.98 5.34 16.66
CA MET A 120 2.99 5.82 15.69
C MET A 120 3.57 6.93 14.79
N GLU A 121 4.15 7.98 15.38
CA GLU A 121 4.78 9.08 14.65
C GLU A 121 5.88 8.56 13.69
N GLN A 122 6.76 7.68 14.17
CA GLN A 122 7.84 7.11 13.36
C GLN A 122 7.31 6.27 12.19
N VAL A 123 6.23 5.51 12.40
CA VAL A 123 5.64 4.66 11.37
C VAL A 123 4.96 5.50 10.31
N ILE A 124 4.22 6.53 10.72
CA ILE A 124 3.58 7.51 9.83
C ILE A 124 4.64 8.25 9.01
N SER A 125 5.68 8.81 9.65
CA SER A 125 6.76 9.50 8.95
C SER A 125 7.44 8.61 7.91
N LYS A 126 7.65 7.32 8.21
CA LYS A 126 8.15 6.34 7.23
C LYS A 126 7.15 6.11 6.11
N GLY A 127 5.85 6.11 6.38
CA GLY A 127 4.77 6.03 5.39
C GLY A 127 4.84 7.18 4.40
N GLU A 128 4.97 8.40 4.89
CA GLU A 128 5.04 9.58 4.01
C GLU A 128 6.31 9.61 3.15
N LYS A 129 7.42 9.06 3.63
CA LYS A 129 8.62 8.86 2.79
C LYS A 129 8.38 7.87 1.65
N TYR A 130 7.50 6.88 1.82
CA TYR A 130 7.10 6.03 0.69
C TYR A 130 6.20 6.79 -0.28
N MET A 131 5.32 7.67 0.21
CA MET A 131 4.54 8.57 -0.64
C MET A 131 5.45 9.46 -1.49
N GLU A 132 6.46 10.08 -0.88
CA GLU A 132 7.48 10.89 -1.56
C GLU A 132 8.20 10.10 -2.64
N LYS A 133 8.60 8.85 -2.36
CA LYS A 133 9.20 7.96 -3.36
C LYS A 133 8.25 7.67 -4.53
N ALA A 134 6.95 7.51 -4.27
CA ALA A 134 5.96 7.32 -5.33
C ALA A 134 5.88 8.54 -6.25
N VAL A 135 5.72 9.74 -5.67
CA VAL A 135 5.67 11.00 -6.45
C VAL A 135 6.96 11.23 -7.22
N SER A 136 8.11 11.04 -6.58
CA SER A 136 9.43 11.18 -7.22
C SER A 136 9.60 10.20 -8.38
N GLY A 137 9.21 8.93 -8.20
CA GLY A 137 9.28 7.92 -9.24
C GLY A 137 8.40 8.23 -10.45
N LEU A 138 7.16 8.70 -10.21
CA LEU A 138 6.24 9.09 -11.28
C LEU A 138 6.69 10.37 -12.00
N THR A 139 7.25 11.33 -11.27
CA THR A 139 7.82 12.55 -11.84
C THR A 139 9.03 12.24 -12.72
N PHE A 140 9.91 11.35 -12.26
CA PHE A 140 11.03 10.86 -13.06
C PHE A 140 10.56 10.12 -14.31
N MET A 141 9.55 9.25 -14.19
CA MET A 141 8.97 8.58 -15.34
C MET A 141 8.43 9.57 -16.39
N LYS A 142 7.69 10.60 -15.94
CA LYS A 142 7.21 11.68 -16.81
C LYS A 142 8.36 12.47 -17.46
N SER A 143 9.43 12.77 -16.72
CA SER A 143 10.59 13.49 -17.27
C SER A 143 11.40 12.67 -18.28
N THR A 144 11.36 11.34 -18.18
CA THR A 144 11.92 10.43 -19.21
C THR A 144 11.03 10.28 -20.45
N GLY A 145 9.89 10.97 -20.52
CA GLY A 145 8.97 10.93 -21.66
C GLY A 145 7.99 9.76 -21.63
N ALA A 146 7.97 8.95 -20.58
CA ALA A 146 6.99 7.88 -20.41
C ALA A 146 5.67 8.46 -19.87
N GLN A 147 4.56 7.97 -20.41
CA GLN A 147 3.23 8.43 -20.01
C GLN A 147 2.84 7.85 -18.66
N VAL A 148 2.43 8.72 -17.73
CA VAL A 148 1.88 8.30 -16.44
C VAL A 148 0.39 7.97 -16.64
N PRO A 149 -0.05 6.73 -16.35
CA PRO A 149 -1.46 6.39 -16.45
C PRO A 149 -2.32 7.20 -15.48
N ALA A 150 -3.47 7.67 -15.96
CA ALA A 150 -4.39 8.49 -15.18
C ALA A 150 -4.91 7.79 -13.90
N TYR A 151 -5.07 6.46 -13.94
CA TYR A 151 -5.56 5.70 -12.78
C TYR A 151 -4.61 5.75 -11.57
N ILE A 152 -3.29 5.83 -11.80
CA ILE A 152 -2.32 5.97 -10.71
C ILE A 152 -2.41 7.37 -10.11
N ILE A 153 -2.54 8.39 -10.95
CA ILE A 153 -2.67 9.77 -10.49
C ILE A 153 -3.92 9.90 -9.62
N ASP A 154 -5.07 9.40 -10.08
CA ASP A 154 -6.33 9.40 -9.32
C ASP A 154 -6.19 8.64 -7.99
N ARG A 155 -5.56 7.45 -8.00
CA ARG A 155 -5.31 6.68 -6.77
C ARG A 155 -4.40 7.43 -5.79
N LEU A 156 -3.34 8.04 -6.30
CA LEU A 156 -2.38 8.80 -5.51
C LEU A 156 -3.03 10.05 -4.90
N GLU A 157 -3.86 10.77 -5.67
CA GLU A 157 -4.62 11.92 -5.16
C GLU A 157 -5.59 11.52 -4.04
N LYS A 158 -6.34 10.42 -4.22
CA LYS A 158 -7.24 9.88 -3.19
C LYS A 158 -6.49 9.43 -1.93
N SER A 159 -5.38 8.73 -2.11
CA SER A 159 -4.50 8.30 -1.02
C SER A 159 -3.94 9.50 -0.24
N MET A 160 -3.37 10.50 -0.92
CA MET A 160 -2.86 11.72 -0.27
C MET A 160 -3.96 12.52 0.43
N ALA A 161 -5.14 12.65 -0.18
CA ALA A 161 -6.27 13.33 0.45
C ALA A 161 -6.65 12.64 1.77
N LYS A 162 -6.65 11.30 1.78
CA LYS A 162 -6.91 10.52 2.99
C LYS A 162 -5.80 10.67 4.03
N HIS A 163 -4.54 10.69 3.60
CA HIS A 163 -3.40 10.95 4.48
C HIS A 163 -3.51 12.32 5.15
N ILE A 164 -3.85 13.37 4.41
CA ILE A 164 -4.04 14.72 4.98
C ILE A 164 -5.16 14.70 6.02
N GLU A 165 -6.31 14.09 5.72
CA GLU A 165 -7.45 14.00 6.63
C GLU A 165 -7.06 13.31 7.95
N GLU A 166 -6.43 12.15 7.88
CA GLU A 166 -6.06 11.38 9.08
C GLU A 166 -4.93 12.04 9.87
N LEU A 167 -3.94 12.63 9.20
CA LEU A 167 -2.88 13.41 9.86
C LEU A 167 -3.44 14.65 10.57
N ASP A 168 -4.40 15.34 9.95
CA ASP A 168 -5.13 16.45 10.54
C ASP A 168 -5.92 16.01 11.79
N ALA A 169 -6.57 14.84 11.74
CA ALA A 169 -7.28 14.30 12.89
C ALA A 169 -6.34 13.85 14.02
N LEU A 170 -5.21 13.21 13.67
CA LEU A 170 -4.23 12.71 14.65
C LEU A 170 -3.52 13.85 15.37
N ARG A 171 -3.11 14.91 14.66
CA ARG A 171 -2.40 16.06 15.30
C ARG A 171 -3.25 16.80 16.33
N MET A 172 -4.58 16.68 16.25
CA MET A 172 -5.50 17.27 17.24
C MET A 172 -5.64 16.42 18.52
N LYS A 173 -5.24 15.14 18.48
CA LYS A 173 -5.40 14.18 19.59
C LYS A 173 -4.11 13.90 20.36
N VAL A 174 -2.96 14.22 19.77
CA VAL A 174 -1.64 13.98 20.38
C VAL A 174 -1.16 15.16 21.22
N ASP A 175 -0.17 14.90 22.08
CA ASP A 175 0.54 15.95 22.80
C ASP A 175 1.51 16.73 21.89
N GLU A 176 1.99 17.87 22.38
CA GLU A 176 2.89 18.76 21.63
C GLU A 176 4.19 18.06 21.17
N ALA A 177 4.65 17.02 21.87
CA ALA A 177 5.89 16.33 21.50
C ALA A 177 5.77 15.57 20.17
N GLN A 178 4.64 14.90 19.90
CA GLN A 178 4.44 14.23 18.61
C GLN A 178 3.78 15.12 17.55
N LYS A 179 3.12 16.21 17.97
CA LYS A 179 2.46 17.16 17.06
C LYS A 179 3.42 17.77 16.05
N ALA A 180 4.66 18.07 16.43
CA ALA A 180 5.67 18.59 15.52
C ALA A 180 6.00 17.57 14.39
N GLY A 181 6.19 16.30 14.73
CA GLY A 181 6.46 15.24 13.75
C GLY A 181 5.30 14.96 12.80
N LEU A 182 4.06 15.00 13.32
CA LEU A 182 2.85 14.89 12.49
C LEU A 182 2.66 16.11 11.59
N THR A 183 2.97 17.31 12.09
CA THR A 183 2.90 18.54 11.28
C THR A 183 3.91 18.50 10.14
N ALA A 184 5.14 18.08 10.39
CA ALA A 184 6.14 17.88 9.34
C ALA A 184 5.69 16.85 8.29
N SER A 185 5.05 15.76 8.73
CA SER A 185 4.50 14.74 7.84
C SER A 185 3.35 15.30 6.98
N LEU A 186 2.46 16.09 7.59
CA LEU A 186 1.34 16.75 6.90
C LEU A 186 1.82 17.80 5.89
N ASP A 187 2.81 18.62 6.24
CA ASP A 187 3.39 19.62 5.34
C ASP A 187 4.05 18.95 4.13
N LEU A 188 4.73 17.81 4.36
CA LEU A 188 5.30 17.01 3.28
C LEU A 188 4.21 16.49 2.34
N VAL A 189 3.12 15.90 2.84
CA VAL A 189 2.03 15.40 1.97
C VAL A 189 1.36 16.53 1.21
N LYS A 190 1.12 17.69 1.83
CA LYS A 190 0.56 18.86 1.15
C LYS A 190 1.46 19.38 0.03
N LYS A 191 2.78 19.41 0.27
CA LYS A 191 3.76 19.75 -0.76
C LYS A 191 3.68 18.76 -1.93
N LEU A 192 3.67 17.45 -1.64
CA LEU A 192 3.56 16.39 -2.64
C LEU A 192 2.26 16.47 -3.44
N GLN A 193 1.14 16.79 -2.79
CA GLN A 193 -0.15 16.98 -3.46
C GLN A 193 -0.08 18.08 -4.53
N GLY A 194 0.62 19.18 -4.24
CA GLY A 194 0.88 20.24 -5.22
C GLY A 194 1.78 19.79 -6.38
N GLU A 195 2.70 18.86 -6.16
CA GLU A 195 3.55 18.29 -7.20
C GLU A 195 2.80 17.32 -8.12
N VAL A 196 1.87 16.53 -7.58
CA VAL A 196 1.04 15.61 -8.36
C VAL A 196 0.16 16.31 -9.38
N GLY A 197 -0.26 17.55 -9.11
CA GLY A 197 -0.94 18.39 -10.10
C GLY A 197 -0.15 18.60 -11.39
N LYS A 198 1.19 18.53 -11.33
CA LYS A 198 2.08 18.63 -12.50
C LYS A 198 2.20 17.32 -13.29
N LEU A 199 1.70 16.20 -12.74
CA LEU A 199 1.74 14.89 -13.40
C LEU A 199 0.58 14.69 -14.38
N LYS A 200 -0.51 15.43 -14.21
CA LYS A 200 -1.59 15.56 -15.21
C LYS A 200 -1.07 16.17 -16.51
#